data_AF-A0A5C6B1E1-F1
#
_entry.id   AF-A0A5C6B1E1-F1
#
_cell.length_a   1.000
_cell.length_b   1.000
_cell.length_c   1.000
_cell.angle_alpha   90.00
_cell.angle_beta   90.00
_cell.angle_gamma   90.00
#
_symmetry.space_group_name_H-M   'P 1'
#
loop_
_entity.id
_entity.type
_entity.pdbx_description
1 polymer ?
#
loop_
_entity_poly.entity_id
_entity_poly.type
_entity_poly.pdbx_seq_one_letter_code
_entity_poly.pdbx_strand_id
1 'polypeptide(L)'
;MIRQGNRDSTEWTPLTTGALTTFAKRARSQRRRKQLVRAGTPVALLPLLLLLVSLGSSDAPQPSQPRFGGITCTDVVSHLDSLSSGDLAPSLVTAIQTHLLKCPDCRKRMESMQKPQSVAHNKDIRNTSLESSSPHSQFLVASVE
;
A
#
# COMPACT_ATOMS: atom_id res chain seq x y z
N MET A 1 -12.99 -60.15 20.34
CA MET A 1 -12.16 -59.43 19.34
C MET A 1 -11.31 -60.46 18.60
N ILE A 2 -11.66 -60.76 17.35
CA ILE A 2 -10.97 -61.78 16.53
C ILE A 2 -9.97 -61.05 15.62
N ARG A 3 -8.67 -61.35 15.78
CA ARG A 3 -7.59 -60.81 14.96
C ARG A 3 -7.51 -61.67 13.70
N GLN A 4 -8.09 -61.22 12.60
CA GLN A 4 -7.93 -61.87 11.29
C GLN A 4 -6.45 -61.76 10.88
N GLY A 5 -5.73 -62.88 10.95
CA GLY A 5 -4.37 -63.00 10.44
C GLY A 5 -4.42 -63.03 8.92
N ASN A 6 -3.98 -61.95 8.28
CA ASN A 6 -3.81 -61.88 6.84
C ASN A 6 -2.71 -62.87 6.41
N ARG A 7 -3.13 -64.01 5.85
CA ARG A 7 -2.28 -65.10 5.36
C ARG A 7 -2.14 -65.09 3.84
N ASP A 8 -2.31 -63.93 3.24
CA ASP A 8 -2.04 -63.72 1.83
C ASP A 8 -0.51 -63.61 1.66
N SER A 9 0.13 -64.77 1.50
CA SER A 9 1.49 -64.87 0.99
C SER A 9 1.50 -64.22 -0.40
N THR A 10 1.87 -62.94 -0.39
CA THR A 10 1.94 -62.11 -1.58
C THR A 10 3.09 -62.66 -2.40
N GLU A 11 2.77 -63.48 -3.40
CA GLU A 11 3.72 -63.93 -4.41
C GLU A 11 4.36 -62.67 -5.01
N TRP A 12 5.61 -62.45 -4.63
CA TRP A 12 6.35 -61.26 -5.02
C TRP A 12 6.66 -61.35 -6.51
N THR A 13 5.83 -60.72 -7.34
CA THR A 13 6.05 -60.71 -8.78
C THR A 13 7.08 -59.63 -9.12
N PRO A 14 8.12 -59.96 -9.91
CA PRO A 14 9.07 -58.95 -10.36
C PRO A 14 8.35 -57.94 -11.25
N LEU A 15 8.47 -56.66 -10.92
CA LEU A 15 7.90 -55.60 -11.73
C LEU A 15 8.60 -55.54 -13.09
N THR A 16 7.81 -55.34 -14.15
CA THR A 16 8.32 -55.07 -15.49
C THR A 16 9.20 -53.82 -15.51
N THR A 17 10.36 -53.94 -16.16
CA THR A 17 11.34 -52.88 -16.28
C THR A 17 10.70 -51.65 -16.93
N GLY A 18 10.66 -50.53 -16.21
CA GLY A 18 10.05 -49.28 -16.68
C GLY A 18 8.71 -48.90 -16.05
N ALA A 19 7.98 -49.84 -15.43
CA ALA A 19 6.71 -49.55 -14.76
C ALA A 19 6.84 -48.52 -13.61
N LEU A 20 7.96 -48.56 -12.88
CA LEU A 20 8.24 -47.59 -11.82
C LEU A 20 8.42 -46.16 -12.37
N THR A 21 9.02 -46.03 -13.56
CA THR A 21 9.29 -44.73 -14.18
C THR A 21 8.01 -44.08 -14.72
N THR A 22 7.06 -44.87 -15.24
CA THR A 22 5.78 -44.35 -15.72
C THR A 22 4.93 -43.87 -14.55
N PHE A 23 4.94 -44.60 -13.44
CA PHE A 23 4.30 -44.18 -12.20
C PHE A 23 4.91 -42.87 -11.65
N ALA A 24 6.25 -42.79 -11.58
CA ALA A 24 6.94 -41.59 -11.14
C ALA A 24 6.67 -40.38 -12.04
N LYS A 25 6.65 -40.56 -13.37
CA LYS A 25 6.30 -39.49 -14.33
C LYS A 25 4.87 -39.00 -14.12
N ARG A 26 3.91 -39.91 -13.94
CA ARG A 26 2.49 -39.57 -13.69
C ARG A 26 2.30 -38.86 -12.36
N ALA A 27 2.97 -39.30 -11.30
CA ALA A 27 2.92 -38.67 -9.99
C ALA A 27 3.51 -37.24 -10.03
N ARG A 28 4.63 -37.03 -10.74
CA ARG A 28 5.25 -35.70 -10.88
C ARG A 28 4.38 -34.74 -11.69
N SER A 29 3.76 -35.19 -12.79
CA SER A 29 2.89 -34.31 -13.60
C SER A 29 1.65 -33.88 -12.83
N GLN A 30 1.07 -34.76 -12.01
CA GLN A 30 -0.07 -34.44 -11.17
C GLN A 30 0.28 -33.41 -10.07
N ARG A 31 1.48 -33.49 -9.47
CA ARG A 31 1.97 -32.48 -8.51
C ARG A 31 2.15 -31.12 -9.16
N ARG A 32 2.72 -31.04 -10.38
CA ARG A 32 2.89 -29.78 -11.13
C ARG A 32 1.56 -29.11 -11.44
N ARG A 33 0.53 -29.87 -11.87
CA ARG A 33 -0.81 -29.32 -12.10
C ARG A 33 -1.42 -28.74 -10.82
N LYS A 34 -1.31 -29.45 -9.69
CA LYS A 34 -1.82 -28.97 -8.40
C LYS A 34 -1.09 -27.72 -7.90
N GLN A 35 0.21 -27.60 -8.17
CA GLN A 35 1.00 -26.40 -7.83
C GLN A 35 0.61 -25.19 -8.70
N LEU A 36 0.44 -25.38 -10.02
CA LEU A 36 0.04 -24.30 -10.92
C LEU A 36 -1.37 -23.77 -10.61
N VAL A 37 -2.33 -24.65 -10.31
CA VAL A 37 -3.70 -24.23 -9.95
C VAL A 37 -3.74 -23.47 -8.63
N ARG A 38 -2.87 -23.81 -7.66
CA ARG A 38 -2.81 -23.11 -6.36
C ARG A 38 -2.06 -21.78 -6.44
N ALA A 39 -1.12 -21.63 -7.38
CA ALA A 39 -0.33 -20.40 -7.53
C ALA A 39 -0.92 -19.40 -8.53
N GLY A 40 -1.81 -19.83 -9.43
CA GLY A 40 -2.36 -18.97 -10.50
C GLY A 40 -3.52 -18.06 -10.10
N THR A 41 -4.28 -18.40 -9.06
CA THR A 41 -5.46 -17.65 -8.62
C THR A 41 -5.19 -16.25 -8.05
N PRO A 42 -4.17 -16.00 -7.19
CA PRO A 42 -3.97 -14.66 -6.63
C PRO A 42 -3.39 -13.65 -7.64
N VAL A 43 -2.66 -14.10 -8.66
CA VAL A 43 -1.98 -13.21 -9.62
C VAL A 43 -2.96 -12.59 -10.62
N ALA A 44 -4.08 -13.25 -10.93
CA ALA A 44 -5.07 -12.72 -11.88
C ALA A 44 -6.03 -11.69 -11.26
N LEU A 45 -6.23 -11.73 -9.94
CA LEU A 45 -7.19 -10.84 -9.26
C LEU A 45 -6.65 -9.42 -9.04
N LEU A 46 -5.33 -9.29 -8.80
CA LEU A 46 -4.68 -8.00 -8.61
C LEU A 46 -4.82 -7.03 -9.81
N PRO A 47 -4.49 -7.43 -11.06
CA PRO A 47 -4.65 -6.53 -12.21
C PRO A 47 -6.12 -6.23 -12.51
N LEU A 48 -7.04 -7.18 -12.24
CA LEU A 48 -8.48 -6.96 -12.44
C LEU A 48 -9.05 -5.92 -11.45
N LEU A 49 -8.65 -5.98 -10.18
CA LEU A 49 -9.05 -4.99 -9.17
C LEU A 49 -8.47 -3.61 -9.47
N LEU A 50 -7.20 -3.52 -9.88
CA LEU A 50 -6.58 -2.27 -10.31
C LEU A 50 -7.32 -1.65 -11.49
N LEU A 51 -7.67 -2.45 -12.50
CA LEU A 51 -8.43 -1.99 -13.66
C LEU A 51 -9.81 -1.44 -13.25
N LEU A 52 -10.54 -2.14 -12.38
CA LEU A 52 -11.86 -1.71 -11.90
C LEU A 52 -11.81 -0.39 -11.11
N VAL A 53 -10.80 -0.19 -10.27
CA VAL A 53 -10.60 1.07 -9.52
C VAL A 53 -10.29 2.22 -10.48
N SER A 54 -9.46 1.99 -11.51
CA SER A 54 -9.12 3.03 -12.49
C SER A 54 -10.31 3.44 -13.36
N LEU A 55 -11.24 2.53 -13.68
CA LEU A 55 -12.46 2.90 -14.42
C LEU A 55 -13.53 3.57 -13.54
N GLY A 56 -13.56 3.31 -12.23
CA GLY A 56 -14.55 3.85 -11.31
C GLY A 56 -14.23 5.23 -10.71
N SER A 57 -13.01 5.75 -10.90
CA SER A 57 -12.53 6.97 -10.23
C SER A 57 -12.77 8.27 -11.01
N SER A 58 -13.49 8.22 -12.13
CA SER A 58 -13.57 9.37 -13.06
C SER A 58 -14.47 10.51 -12.61
N ASP A 59 -15.40 10.30 -11.67
CA ASP A 59 -16.30 11.36 -11.19
C ASP A 59 -16.76 11.05 -9.76
N ALA A 60 -15.82 10.91 -8.82
CA ALA A 60 -16.20 11.07 -7.42
C ALA A 60 -16.63 12.54 -7.24
N PRO A 61 -17.88 12.83 -6.83
CA PRO A 61 -18.30 14.19 -6.54
C PRO A 61 -17.37 14.72 -5.46
N GLN A 62 -16.47 15.65 -5.83
CA GLN A 62 -15.70 16.34 -4.81
C GLN A 62 -16.71 16.95 -3.85
N PRO A 63 -16.55 16.75 -2.53
CA PRO A 63 -17.41 17.39 -1.55
C PRO A 63 -17.34 18.89 -1.85
N SER A 64 -18.44 19.44 -2.32
CA SER A 64 -18.52 20.77 -2.89
C SER A 64 -17.99 21.74 -1.85
N GLN A 65 -16.78 22.25 -2.09
CA GLN A 65 -16.17 23.16 -1.13
C GLN A 65 -17.07 24.39 -1.01
N PRO A 66 -17.31 24.88 0.21
CA PRO A 66 -18.13 26.05 0.41
C PRO A 66 -17.52 27.24 -0.33
N ARG A 67 -18.29 27.78 -1.29
CA ARG A 67 -17.89 28.94 -2.10
C ARG A 67 -18.45 30.20 -1.47
N PHE A 68 -17.56 31.13 -1.10
CA PHE A 68 -17.93 32.44 -0.58
C PHE A 68 -17.30 33.51 -1.46
N GLY A 69 -18.11 34.43 -1.98
CA GLY A 69 -17.61 35.51 -2.84
C GLY A 69 -17.10 35.04 -4.21
N GLY A 70 -17.54 33.86 -4.67
CA GLY A 70 -17.11 33.28 -5.95
C GLY A 70 -15.78 32.52 -5.91
N ILE A 71 -15.11 32.48 -4.76
CA ILE A 71 -13.83 31.77 -4.57
C ILE A 71 -13.94 30.67 -3.51
N THR A 72 -13.13 29.64 -3.65
CA THR A 72 -13.02 28.51 -2.71
C THR A 72 -11.95 28.76 -1.65
N CYS A 73 -11.97 27.97 -0.58
CA CYS A 73 -10.93 28.05 0.45
C CYS A 73 -9.54 27.76 -0.12
N THR A 74 -9.43 26.86 -1.10
CA THR A 74 -8.15 26.56 -1.78
C THR A 74 -7.64 27.76 -2.56
N ASP A 75 -8.52 28.48 -3.26
CA ASP A 75 -8.13 29.68 -4.03
C ASP A 75 -7.60 30.78 -3.10
N VAL A 76 -8.25 30.98 -1.94
CA VAL A 76 -7.79 31.95 -0.93
C VAL A 76 -6.37 31.60 -0.50
N VAL A 77 -6.11 30.34 -0.15
CA VAL A 77 -4.78 29.91 0.32
C VAL A 77 -3.71 30.11 -0.76
N SER A 78 -4.00 29.82 -2.02
CA SER A 78 -3.04 30.06 -3.11
C SER A 78 -2.73 31.54 -3.37
N HIS A 79 -3.63 32.45 -2.97
CA HIS A 79 -3.48 33.89 -3.18
C HIS A 79 -3.04 34.65 -1.93
N LEU A 80 -2.91 33.99 -0.76
CA LEU A 80 -2.50 34.65 0.48
C LEU A 80 -1.08 35.24 0.40
N ASP A 81 -0.14 34.54 -0.24
CA ASP A 81 1.24 35.03 -0.39
C ASP A 81 1.27 36.29 -1.28
N SER A 82 0.59 36.25 -2.43
CA SER A 82 0.46 37.41 -3.32
C SER A 82 -0.24 38.59 -2.64
N LEU A 83 -1.14 38.32 -1.67
CA LEU A 83 -1.87 39.35 -0.93
C LEU A 83 -0.93 40.11 0.00
N SER A 84 0.04 39.39 0.58
CA SER A 84 1.08 40.01 1.41
C SER A 84 2.06 40.85 0.59
N SER A 85 2.33 40.45 -0.67
CA SER A 85 3.22 41.20 -1.57
C SER A 85 2.53 42.38 -2.28
N GLY A 86 1.21 42.53 -2.12
CA GLY A 86 0.43 43.58 -2.78
C GLY A 86 0.26 43.39 -4.29
N ASP A 87 0.55 42.20 -4.82
CA ASP A 87 0.58 41.91 -6.26
C ASP A 87 -0.73 41.26 -6.77
N LEU A 88 -1.86 41.73 -6.25
CA LEU A 88 -3.19 41.23 -6.63
C LEU A 88 -4.06 42.30 -7.26
N ALA A 89 -4.86 41.85 -8.23
CA ALA A 89 -5.93 42.65 -8.79
C ALA A 89 -6.92 43.09 -7.68
N PRO A 90 -7.39 44.34 -7.70
CA PRO A 90 -8.27 44.89 -6.65
C PRO A 90 -9.60 44.13 -6.55
N SER A 91 -10.07 43.53 -7.66
CA SER A 91 -11.26 42.67 -7.67
C SER A 91 -11.06 41.37 -6.88
N LEU A 92 -9.85 40.82 -6.88
CA LEU A 92 -9.53 39.58 -6.17
C LEU A 92 -9.34 39.85 -4.67
N VAL A 93 -8.77 41.02 -4.32
CA VAL A 93 -8.67 41.47 -2.92
C VAL A 93 -10.05 41.56 -2.26
N THR A 94 -11.05 42.14 -2.93
CA THR A 94 -12.42 42.23 -2.39
C THR A 94 -13.09 40.85 -2.26
N ALA A 95 -12.85 39.94 -3.20
CA ALA A 95 -13.31 38.55 -3.11
C ALA A 95 -12.69 37.81 -1.92
N ILE A 96 -11.38 37.97 -1.68
CA ILE A 96 -10.70 37.37 -0.53
C ILE A 96 -11.23 37.95 0.78
N GLN A 97 -11.38 39.28 0.88
CA GLN A 97 -11.92 39.92 2.08
C GLN A 97 -13.33 39.43 2.40
N THR A 98 -14.21 39.34 1.39
CA THR A 98 -15.57 38.82 1.58
C THR A 98 -15.58 37.34 1.98
N HIS A 99 -14.64 36.53 1.49
CA HIS A 99 -14.46 35.16 1.93
C HIS A 99 -14.00 35.07 3.40
N LEU A 100 -13.01 35.87 3.81
CA LEU A 100 -12.48 35.91 5.19
C LEU A 100 -13.51 36.40 6.22
N LEU A 101 -14.47 37.23 5.80
CA LEU A 101 -15.60 37.64 6.64
C LEU A 101 -16.55 36.46 6.94
N LYS A 102 -16.73 35.55 5.99
CA LYS A 102 -17.66 34.43 6.07
C LYS A 102 -17.02 33.13 6.56
N CYS A 103 -15.74 32.90 6.28
CA CYS A 103 -15.01 31.68 6.65
C CYS A 103 -14.06 31.93 7.84
N PRO A 104 -14.39 31.43 9.05
CA PRO A 104 -13.53 31.61 10.23
C PRO A 104 -12.22 30.82 10.12
N ASP A 105 -12.19 29.71 9.38
CA ASP A 105 -10.99 28.87 9.23
C ASP A 105 -9.92 29.57 8.37
N CYS A 106 -10.34 30.18 7.26
CA CYS A 106 -9.44 30.99 6.42
C CYS A 106 -8.90 32.20 7.17
N ARG A 107 -9.71 32.82 8.06
CA ARG A 107 -9.25 33.93 8.92
C ARG A 107 -8.15 33.49 9.89
N LYS A 108 -8.35 32.39 10.60
CA LYS A 108 -7.33 31.83 11.51
C LYS A 108 -6.01 31.52 10.79
N ARG A 109 -6.09 30.98 9.56
CA ARG A 109 -4.90 30.72 8.74
C ARG A 109 -4.15 32.00 8.40
N MET A 110 -4.85 33.04 7.96
CA MET A 110 -4.23 34.33 7.68
C MET A 110 -3.56 34.94 8.91
N GLU A 111 -4.22 34.90 10.08
CA GLU A 111 -3.65 35.37 11.35
C GLU A 111 -2.38 34.61 11.73
N SER A 112 -2.34 33.29 11.49
CA SER A 112 -1.15 32.47 11.75
C SER A 112 0.05 32.81 10.86
N MET A 113 -0.20 33.31 9.64
CA MET A 113 0.84 33.75 8.70
C MET A 113 1.34 35.17 9.02
N GLN A 114 0.46 36.05 9.48
CA GLN A 114 0.82 37.43 9.86
C GLN A 114 1.61 37.51 11.16
N LYS A 115 1.54 36.50 12.02
CA LYS A 115 2.37 36.45 13.22
C LYS A 115 3.81 36.14 12.78
N PRO A 116 4.75 37.11 12.82
CA PRO A 116 6.14 36.77 12.58
C PRO A 116 6.51 35.70 13.59
N GLN A 117 7.04 34.57 13.12
CA GLN A 117 7.59 33.54 13.99
C GLN A 117 8.84 34.09 14.68
N SER A 118 8.66 35.00 15.62
CA SER A 118 9.60 35.18 16.71
C SER A 118 9.43 33.95 17.60
N VAL A 119 10.32 32.97 17.47
CA VAL A 119 10.93 32.16 18.53
C VAL A 119 11.37 30.78 18.00
N ALA A 120 12.69 30.60 18.05
CA ALA A 120 13.44 29.36 18.27
C ALA A 120 13.42 28.28 17.17
N HIS A 121 14.27 28.50 16.17
CA HIS A 121 15.09 27.41 15.62
C HIS A 121 16.07 26.94 16.72
N ASN A 122 15.59 26.17 17.70
CA ASN A 122 16.48 25.46 18.63
C ASN A 122 16.94 24.17 17.94
N LYS A 123 18.22 24.15 17.58
CA LYS A 123 18.95 22.96 17.15
C LYS A 123 18.77 21.86 18.19
N ASP A 124 17.98 20.85 17.87
CA ASP A 124 18.24 19.49 18.34
C ASP A 124 18.37 18.57 17.13
N ILE A 125 19.41 18.87 16.34
CA ILE A 125 20.16 17.83 15.63
C ILE A 125 20.91 17.05 16.72
N ARG A 126 20.23 16.10 17.36
CA ARG A 126 20.93 14.98 18.00
C ARG A 126 21.26 13.98 16.91
N ASN A 127 22.41 14.25 16.30
CA ASN A 127 23.21 13.28 15.58
C ASN A 127 23.38 12.00 16.42
N THR A 128 23.15 10.87 15.76
CA THR A 128 24.02 9.69 15.72
C THR A 128 24.49 9.08 17.04
N SER A 129 24.15 7.82 17.29
CA SER A 129 25.07 6.70 17.03
C SER A 129 24.69 5.44 17.81
N LEU A 130 24.74 4.32 17.08
CA LEU A 130 25.07 2.97 17.54
C LEU A 130 24.20 2.32 18.64
N GLU A 131 23.31 1.43 18.20
CA GLU A 131 23.10 0.10 18.81
C GLU A 131 22.55 -0.79 17.69
N SER A 132 23.34 -1.55 16.92
CA SER A 132 24.20 -2.68 17.32
C SER A 132 23.48 -3.68 18.23
N SER A 133 22.52 -4.43 17.68
CA SER A 133 22.25 -5.80 18.16
C SER A 133 21.60 -6.66 17.06
N SER A 134 22.44 -7.20 16.18
CA SER A 134 22.13 -8.43 15.45
C SER A 134 22.95 -9.55 16.07
N PRO A 135 22.30 -10.58 16.62
CA PRO A 135 22.84 -11.92 16.52
C PRO A 135 21.71 -12.94 16.30
N HIS A 136 21.58 -13.45 15.09
CA HIS A 136 21.40 -14.90 14.89
C HIS A 136 21.43 -15.24 13.40
N SER A 137 22.66 -15.34 12.89
CA SER A 137 22.95 -16.27 11.81
C SER A 137 23.05 -17.66 12.45
N GLN A 138 22.03 -18.49 12.28
CA GLN A 138 22.15 -19.94 12.53
C GLN A 138 22.18 -20.64 11.17
N PHE A 139 23.40 -20.93 10.74
CA PHE A 139 23.72 -21.97 9.78
C PHE A 139 23.52 -23.33 10.46
N LEU A 140 22.71 -24.20 9.86
CA LEU A 140 22.82 -25.67 9.97
C LEU A 140 22.60 -26.19 8.54
N VAL A 141 23.68 -26.34 7.77
CA VAL A 141 24.46 -27.57 7.60
C VAL A 141 23.59 -28.76 7.20
N ALA A 142 23.65 -29.05 5.91
CA ALA A 142 23.22 -30.31 5.33
C ALA A 142 24.15 -31.43 5.80
N SER A 143 23.58 -32.52 6.31
CA SER A 143 24.25 -33.81 6.36
C SER A 143 23.72 -34.67 5.23
N VAL A 144 24.65 -34.99 4.31
CA VAL A 144 24.58 -36.12 3.39
C VAL A 144 25.38 -37.22 4.05
N GLU A 145 24.74 -38.36 4.33
CA GLU A 145 25.22 -39.73 4.12
C GLU A 145 24.10 -40.73 4.44
#